data_AF-A0A930K7H5-F1
#
_entry.id   AF-A0A930K7H5-F1
#
_cell.length_a   1.000
_cell.length_b   1.000
_cell.length_c   1.000
_cell.angle_alpha   90.00
_cell.angle_beta   90.00
_cell.angle_gamma   90.00
#
_symmetry.space_group_name_H-M   'P 1'
#
loop_
_entity.id
_entity.type
_entity.pdbx_description
1 polymer ?
#
loop_
_entity_poly.entity_id
_entity_poly.type
_entity_poly.pdbx_seq_one_letter_code
_entity_poly.pdbx_strand_id
1 'polypeptide(L)'
;MKKHMTQNVSNLLQEKLGNRLKNVRRYLMMTQQEVAEQTDISVITISKIEHDKVVNSDSFLRLLLFYSNYISADFLFAKDFNVADADNYTKSFSLNTIVKAKIEVIREEFEKELSKLKSEYIQKLTETANLL
;
A
#
# COMPACT_ATOMS: atom_id res chain seq x y z
N MET A 1 -24.50 -16.79 25.92
CA MET A 1 -24.20 -16.70 24.47
C MET A 1 -23.35 -15.49 24.06
N LYS A 2 -23.64 -14.24 24.50
CA LYS A 2 -22.84 -13.05 24.10
C LYS A 2 -21.33 -13.15 24.36
N LYS A 3 -20.92 -13.68 25.53
CA LYS A 3 -19.51 -13.77 25.95
C LYS A 3 -18.64 -14.67 25.05
N HIS A 4 -19.22 -15.72 24.46
CA HIS A 4 -18.49 -16.66 23.58
C HIS A 4 -18.27 -16.12 22.16
N MET A 5 -19.17 -15.25 21.66
CA MET A 5 -18.99 -14.60 20.36
C MET A 5 -17.90 -13.53 20.40
N THR A 6 -17.81 -12.76 21.51
CA THR A 6 -16.79 -11.73 21.71
C THR A 6 -15.37 -12.32 21.84
N GLN A 7 -15.23 -13.50 22.46
CA GLN A 7 -13.94 -14.18 22.64
C GLN A 7 -13.38 -14.73 21.32
N ASN A 8 -14.24 -15.17 20.39
CA ASN A 8 -13.81 -15.70 19.08
C ASN A 8 -13.29 -14.60 18.15
N VAL A 9 -13.91 -13.42 18.14
CA VAL A 9 -13.42 -12.25 17.35
C VAL A 9 -12.07 -11.76 17.88
N SER A 10 -11.87 -11.78 19.20
CA SER A 10 -10.61 -11.40 19.85
C SER A 10 -9.43 -12.30 19.48
N ASN A 11 -9.67 -13.60 19.24
CA ASN A 11 -8.63 -14.58 18.95
C ASN A 11 -8.31 -14.74 17.45
N LEU A 12 -9.19 -14.25 16.56
CA LEU A 12 -8.98 -14.25 15.10
C LEU A 12 -7.96 -13.20 14.62
N LEU A 13 -7.62 -12.23 15.46
CA LEU A 13 -6.77 -11.08 15.13
C LEU A 13 -5.51 -11.05 16.03
N GLN A 14 -4.61 -12.04 15.92
CA GLN A 14 -3.30 -11.96 16.58
C GLN A 14 -2.53 -10.71 16.13
N GLU A 15 -2.64 -10.38 14.85
CA GLU A 15 -2.33 -9.06 14.31
C GLU A 15 -3.63 -8.27 14.16
N LYS A 16 -3.67 -7.07 14.75
CA LYS A 16 -4.86 -6.23 14.73
C LYS A 16 -5.12 -5.69 13.31
N LEU A 17 -6.40 -5.49 12.99
CA LEU A 17 -6.89 -5.13 11.67
C LEU A 17 -6.28 -3.84 11.11
N GLY A 18 -6.01 -2.84 11.95
CA GLY A 18 -5.35 -1.59 11.55
C GLY A 18 -3.97 -1.85 10.94
N ASN A 19 -3.18 -2.74 11.54
CA ASN A 19 -1.87 -3.09 11.01
C ASN A 19 -1.97 -3.86 9.68
N ARG A 20 -3.01 -4.68 9.50
CA ARG A 20 -3.27 -5.35 8.21
C ARG A 20 -3.56 -4.36 7.10
N LEU A 21 -4.40 -3.35 7.36
CA LEU A 21 -4.68 -2.27 6.40
C LEU A 21 -3.42 -1.46 6.07
N LYS A 22 -2.58 -1.19 7.07
CA LYS A 22 -1.26 -0.57 6.86
C LYS A 22 -0.36 -1.42 5.95
N ASN A 23 -0.35 -2.73 6.13
CA ASN A 23 0.42 -3.65 5.29
C ASN A 23 -0.08 -3.63 3.84
N VAL A 24 -1.40 -3.66 3.62
CA VAL A 24 -2.01 -3.50 2.28
C VAL A 24 -1.60 -2.19 1.63
N ARG A 25 -1.70 -1.06 2.35
CA ARG A 25 -1.28 0.25 1.85
C ARG A 25 0.17 0.28 1.39
N ARG A 26 1.07 -0.24 2.23
CA ARG A 26 2.50 -0.26 1.93
C ARG A 26 2.81 -1.15 0.75
N TYR A 27 2.11 -2.28 0.63
CA TYR A 27 2.25 -3.18 -0.50
C TYR A 27 1.82 -2.51 -1.82
N LEU A 28 0.74 -1.72 -1.79
CA LEU A 28 0.31 -0.84 -2.89
C LEU A 28 1.28 0.33 -3.19
N MET A 29 2.36 0.48 -2.42
CA MET A 29 3.31 1.59 -2.50
C MET A 29 2.62 2.96 -2.36
N MET A 30 1.67 3.06 -1.42
CA MET A 30 0.95 4.30 -1.13
C MET A 30 1.36 4.88 0.22
N THR A 31 1.43 6.20 0.30
CA THR A 31 1.54 6.99 1.51
C THR A 31 0.17 7.17 2.18
N GLN A 32 0.14 7.57 3.45
CA GLN A 32 -1.13 7.92 4.11
C GLN A 32 -1.78 9.16 3.48
N GLN A 33 -0.97 10.07 2.91
CA GLN A 33 -1.42 11.27 2.21
C GLN A 33 -2.19 10.92 0.93
N GLU A 34 -1.65 10.02 0.09
CA GLU A 34 -2.34 9.58 -1.13
C GLU A 34 -3.66 8.87 -0.83
N VAL A 35 -3.73 8.10 0.27
CA VAL A 35 -4.99 7.49 0.70
C VAL A 35 -5.98 8.54 1.22
N ALA A 36 -5.50 9.57 1.93
CA ALA A 36 -6.34 10.67 2.40
C ALA A 36 -7.02 11.39 1.23
N GLU A 37 -6.25 11.69 0.18
CA GLU A 37 -6.72 12.37 -1.03
C GLU A 37 -7.80 11.57 -1.78
N GLN A 38 -7.71 10.23 -1.74
CA GLN A 38 -8.67 9.36 -2.44
C GLN A 38 -9.91 9.02 -1.62
N THR A 39 -9.89 9.24 -0.31
CA THR A 39 -10.96 8.79 0.60
C THR A 39 -11.68 9.93 1.32
N ASP A 40 -11.15 11.15 1.23
CA ASP A 40 -11.59 12.31 2.02
C ASP A 40 -11.49 12.06 3.55
N ILE A 41 -10.56 11.18 3.95
CA ILE A 41 -10.25 10.91 5.36
C ILE A 41 -8.94 11.63 5.71
N SER A 42 -8.90 12.36 6.82
CA SER A 42 -7.65 13.00 7.25
C SER A 42 -6.51 12.00 7.47
N VAL A 43 -5.28 12.39 7.15
CA VAL A 43 -4.06 11.58 7.40
C VAL A 43 -3.96 11.13 8.86
N ILE A 44 -4.31 12.01 9.80
CA ILE A 44 -4.31 11.69 11.23
C ILE A 44 -5.30 10.57 11.55
N THR A 45 -6.49 10.60 10.94
CA THR A 45 -7.50 9.56 11.10
C THR A 45 -7.04 8.23 10.50
N ILE A 46 -6.43 8.24 9.31
CA ILE A 46 -5.84 7.04 8.70
C ILE A 46 -4.75 6.46 9.62
N SER A 47 -3.83 7.30 10.11
CA SER A 47 -2.80 6.89 11.03
C SER A 47 -3.37 6.29 12.32
N LYS A 48 -4.43 6.89 12.88
CA LYS A 48 -5.14 6.33 14.05
C LYS A 48 -5.70 4.94 13.74
N ILE A 49 -6.37 4.75 12.60
CA ILE A 49 -6.90 3.44 12.19
C ILE A 49 -5.76 2.41 12.07
N GLU A 50 -4.66 2.78 11.41
CA GLU A 50 -3.51 1.89 11.21
C GLU A 50 -2.78 1.49 12.50
N HIS A 51 -2.97 2.25 13.58
CA HIS A 51 -2.44 1.95 14.92
C HIS A 51 -3.53 1.45 15.88
N ASP A 52 -4.66 0.99 15.34
CA ASP A 52 -5.80 0.43 16.07
C ASP A 52 -6.33 1.36 17.17
N LYS A 53 -6.29 2.67 16.91
CA LYS A 53 -6.89 3.69 17.76
C LYS A 53 -8.34 3.87 17.38
N VAL A 54 -9.15 4.23 18.38
CA VAL A 54 -10.58 4.48 18.20
C VAL A 54 -10.78 5.67 17.26
N VAL A 55 -11.61 5.48 16.25
CA VAL A 55 -12.09 6.49 15.31
C VAL A 55 -13.60 6.34 15.14
N ASN A 56 -14.24 7.31 14.49
CA ASN A 56 -15.65 7.15 14.13
C ASN A 56 -15.82 6.03 13.09
N SER A 57 -16.99 5.39 13.11
CA SER A 57 -17.30 4.27 12.22
C SER A 57 -17.32 4.66 10.75
N ASP A 58 -17.75 5.88 10.41
CA ASP A 58 -17.80 6.38 9.03
C ASP A 58 -16.41 6.37 8.38
N SER A 59 -15.41 6.97 9.02
CA SER A 59 -14.03 7.01 8.54
C SER A 59 -13.45 5.59 8.41
N PHE A 60 -13.74 4.72 9.36
CA PHE A 60 -13.28 3.34 9.31
C PHE A 60 -13.91 2.55 8.15
N LEU A 61 -15.24 2.69 7.95
CA LEU A 61 -15.95 2.03 6.86
C LEU A 61 -15.54 2.56 5.47
N ARG A 62 -15.32 3.87 5.33
CA ARG A 62 -14.77 4.48 4.10
C ARG A 62 -13.41 3.90 3.75
N LEU A 63 -12.55 3.73 4.75
CA LEU A 63 -11.22 3.15 4.53
C LEU A 63 -11.30 1.66 4.16
N LEU A 64 -12.19 0.89 4.80
CA LEU A 64 -12.46 -0.50 4.41
C LEU A 64 -13.00 -0.61 2.98
N LEU A 65 -13.95 0.25 2.62
CA LEU A 65 -14.51 0.31 1.27
C LEU A 65 -13.43 0.65 0.23
N PHE A 66 -12.55 1.60 0.54
CA PHE A 66 -11.42 1.94 -0.30
C PHE A 66 -10.52 0.72 -0.56
N TYR A 67 -10.11 0.01 0.49
CA TYR A 67 -9.24 -1.16 0.33
C TYR A 67 -9.94 -2.35 -0.33
N SER A 68 -11.28 -2.42 -0.28
CA SER A 68 -12.05 -3.49 -0.95
C SER A 68 -11.90 -3.50 -2.47
N ASN A 69 -11.44 -2.40 -3.08
CA ASN A 69 -11.10 -2.33 -4.50
C ASN A 69 -9.84 -3.13 -4.86
N TYR A 70 -9.00 -3.43 -3.87
CA TYR A 70 -7.70 -4.06 -4.07
C TYR A 70 -7.66 -5.46 -3.45
N ILE A 71 -8.29 -5.63 -2.28
CA ILE A 71 -8.23 -6.86 -1.51
C ILE A 71 -9.62 -7.34 -1.10
N SER A 72 -9.85 -8.65 -1.12
CA SER A 72 -11.07 -9.23 -0.56
C SER A 72 -11.10 -9.11 0.96
N ALA A 73 -12.29 -8.91 1.52
CA ALA A 73 -12.51 -8.99 2.95
C ALA A 73 -12.07 -10.38 3.49
N ASP A 74 -12.39 -11.47 2.79
CA ASP A 74 -12.03 -12.84 3.20
C ASP A 74 -10.52 -12.98 3.43
N PHE A 75 -9.70 -12.46 2.51
CA PHE A 75 -8.25 -12.47 2.67
C PHE A 75 -7.79 -11.53 3.79
N LEU A 76 -8.33 -10.31 3.87
CA LEU A 76 -8.00 -9.35 4.92
C LEU A 76 -8.27 -9.89 6.34
N PHE A 77 -9.30 -10.73 6.49
CA PHE A 77 -9.68 -11.37 7.76
C PHE A 77 -9.14 -12.79 7.94
N ALA A 78 -8.31 -13.30 7.02
CA ALA A 78 -7.71 -14.62 7.11
C ALA A 78 -6.84 -14.75 8.38
N LYS A 79 -6.82 -15.96 8.98
CA LYS A 79 -6.09 -16.21 10.23
C LYS A 79 -4.57 -16.03 10.05
N ASP A 80 -4.09 -16.44 8.89
CA ASP A 80 -2.71 -16.45 8.40
C ASP A 80 -2.44 -15.31 7.41
N PHE A 81 -3.10 -14.15 7.60
CA PHE A 81 -2.93 -12.99 6.74
C PHE A 81 -1.45 -12.62 6.58
N ASN A 82 -1.01 -12.59 5.33
CA ASN A 82 0.27 -12.06 4.90
C ASN A 82 0.07 -11.43 3.53
N VAL A 83 0.27 -10.12 3.43
CA VAL A 83 0.01 -9.38 2.18
C VAL A 83 0.83 -9.90 0.98
N ALA A 84 1.98 -10.55 1.22
CA ALA A 84 2.77 -11.17 0.17
C ALA A 84 2.07 -12.36 -0.51
N ASP A 85 1.13 -13.01 0.19
CA ASP A 85 0.39 -14.17 -0.31
C ASP A 85 -0.90 -13.78 -1.05
N ALA A 86 -1.04 -12.50 -1.41
CA ALA A 86 -2.21 -11.96 -2.10
C ALA A 86 -2.54 -12.74 -3.38
N ASP A 87 -1.56 -13.22 -4.15
CA ASP A 87 -1.82 -13.96 -5.40
C ASP A 87 -2.64 -15.24 -5.23
N ASN A 88 -2.67 -15.82 -4.03
CA ASN A 88 -3.40 -17.06 -3.76
C ASN A 88 -4.92 -16.86 -3.63
N TYR A 89 -5.42 -15.62 -3.70
CA TYR A 89 -6.83 -15.29 -3.54
C TYR A 89 -7.42 -14.62 -4.80
N THR A 90 -8.60 -15.06 -5.23
CA THR A 90 -9.21 -14.71 -6.54
C THR A 90 -9.55 -13.22 -6.71
N LYS A 91 -9.61 -12.45 -5.61
CA LYS A 91 -9.91 -10.99 -5.59
C LYS A 91 -8.70 -10.11 -5.28
N SER A 92 -7.51 -10.68 -5.19
CA SER A 92 -6.24 -9.97 -5.00
C SER A 92 -5.38 -9.94 -6.27
N PHE A 93 -5.89 -10.53 -7.36
CA PHE A 93 -5.34 -10.34 -8.70
C PHE A 93 -5.20 -8.84 -9.07
N SER A 94 -6.07 -7.96 -8.54
CA SER A 94 -5.96 -6.51 -8.75
C SER A 94 -4.77 -5.88 -8.02
N LEU A 95 -4.46 -6.30 -6.78
CA LEU A 95 -3.31 -5.80 -6.01
C LEU A 95 -2.00 -5.98 -6.77
N ASN A 96 -1.68 -7.20 -7.17
CA ASN A 96 -0.39 -7.50 -7.77
C ASN A 96 -0.27 -6.91 -9.18
N THR A 97 -1.38 -6.84 -9.92
CA THR A 97 -1.42 -6.13 -11.21
C THR A 97 -1.10 -4.65 -11.04
N ILE A 98 -1.67 -3.98 -10.03
CA ILE A 98 -1.42 -2.56 -9.76
C ILE A 98 0.03 -2.34 -9.31
N VAL A 99 0.55 -3.17 -8.42
CA VAL A 99 1.94 -3.07 -7.94
C VAL A 99 2.92 -3.30 -9.10
N LYS A 100 2.66 -4.29 -9.95
CA LYS A 100 3.47 -4.54 -11.15
C LYS A 100 3.46 -3.34 -12.08
N ALA A 101 2.30 -2.76 -12.35
CA ALA A 101 2.20 -1.55 -13.17
C ALA A 101 3.00 -0.38 -12.59
N LYS A 102 2.95 -0.16 -11.26
CA LYS A 102 3.76 0.86 -10.58
C LYS A 102 5.25 0.59 -10.71
N ILE A 103 5.70 -0.66 -10.57
CA ILE A 103 7.10 -1.04 -10.73
C ILE A 103 7.60 -0.76 -12.15
N GLU A 104 6.81 -1.09 -13.18
CA GLU A 104 7.20 -0.81 -14.57
C GLU A 104 7.33 0.71 -14.82
N VAL A 105 6.42 1.53 -14.30
CA VAL A 105 6.53 3.00 -14.40
C VAL A 105 7.81 3.52 -13.71
N ILE A 106 8.11 3.05 -12.49
CA ILE A 106 9.33 3.43 -11.77
C ILE A 106 10.58 3.03 -12.56
N ARG A 107 10.55 1.84 -13.18
CA ARG A 107 11.64 1.35 -14.02
C ARG A 107 11.86 2.25 -15.23
N GLU A 108 10.79 2.62 -15.95
CA GLU A 108 10.87 3.53 -17.11
C GLU A 108 11.45 4.89 -16.72
N GLU A 109 11.01 5.46 -15.59
CA GLU A 109 11.54 6.72 -15.07
C GLU A 109 13.02 6.63 -14.71
N PHE A 110 13.44 5.53 -14.07
CA PHE A 110 14.83 5.30 -13.69
C PHE A 110 15.73 5.14 -14.92
N GLU A 111 15.30 4.38 -15.92
CA GLU A 111 16.02 4.21 -17.19
C GLU A 111 16.19 5.56 -17.91
N LYS A 112 15.17 6.41 -17.89
CA LYS A 112 15.21 7.76 -18.47
C LYS A 112 16.20 8.68 -17.76
N GLU A 113 16.17 8.74 -16.43
CA GLU A 113 17.10 9.56 -15.64
C GLU A 113 18.56 9.08 -15.78
N LEU A 114 18.79 7.76 -15.80
CA LEU A 114 20.12 7.21 -16.07
C LEU A 114 20.63 7.59 -17.46
N SER A 115 19.78 7.50 -18.48
CA SER A 115 20.16 7.89 -19.85
C SER A 115 20.52 9.37 -19.92
N LYS A 116 19.74 10.23 -19.25
CA LYS A 116 20.01 11.67 -19.19
C LYS A 116 21.33 11.95 -18.48
N LEU A 117 21.55 11.38 -17.30
CA LEU A 117 22.78 11.53 -16.52
C LEU A 117 24.01 11.10 -17.32
N LYS A 118 23.92 9.96 -18.02
CA LYS A 118 24.99 9.48 -18.90
C LYS A 118 25.30 10.48 -19.99
N SER A 119 24.28 11.03 -20.66
CA SER A 119 24.46 12.03 -21.71
C SER A 119 25.15 13.29 -21.18
N GLU A 120 24.72 13.80 -20.02
CA GLU A 120 25.32 14.97 -19.39
C GLU A 120 26.80 14.75 -19.01
N TYR A 121 27.14 13.57 -18.49
CA TYR A 121 28.52 13.23 -18.16
C TYR A 121 29.42 13.11 -19.39
N ILE A 122 28.94 12.45 -20.45
CA ILE A 122 29.68 12.35 -21.72
C ILE A 122 29.93 13.74 -22.30
N GLN A 123 28.92 14.61 -22.27
CA GLN A 123 29.06 15.98 -22.73
C GLN A 123 30.14 16.72 -21.94
N LYS A 124 30.10 16.70 -20.60
CA LYS A 124 31.11 17.34 -19.75
C LYS A 124 32.52 16.81 -20.00
N LEU A 125 32.68 15.50 -20.16
CA LEU A 125 33.97 14.89 -20.47
C LEU A 125 34.49 15.35 -21.84
N THR A 126 33.61 15.42 -22.83
CA THR A 126 33.96 15.89 -24.19
C THR A 126 34.36 17.36 -24.17
N GLU A 127 33.59 18.21 -23.49
CA GLU A 127 33.91 19.63 -23.30
C GLU A 127 35.26 19.79 -22.59
N THR A 128 35.53 19.00 -21.54
CA THR A 128 36.81 19.03 -20.82
C THR A 128 37.97 18.57 -21.70
N ALA A 129 37.78 17.51 -22.48
CA ALA A 129 38.81 16.99 -23.40
C ALA A 129 39.17 18.01 -24.48
N ASN A 130 38.21 18.79 -24.97
CA ASN A 130 38.44 19.86 -25.95
C ASN A 130 39.21 21.07 -25.39
N LEU A 131 39.42 21.13 -24.06
CA LEU A 131 40.21 22.17 -23.39
C LEU A 131 41.66 21.74 -23.12
N LEU A 132 42.02 20.49 -23.41
CA LEU A 132 43.38 19.94 -23.33
C LEU A 132 44.09 20.05 -24.68
#